data_AF-A0A671S953-F1
#
_entry.id   AF-A0A671S953-F1
#
_cell.length_a   1.000
_cell.length_b   1.000
_cell.length_c   1.000
_cell.angle_alpha   90.00
_cell.angle_beta   90.00
_cell.angle_gamma   90.00
#
_symmetry.space_group_name_H-M   'P 1'
#
loop_
_entity.id
_entity.type
_entity.pdbx_description
1 polymer ?
#
loop_
_entity_poly.entity_id
_entity_poly.type
_entity_poly.pdbx_seq_one_letter_code
_entity_poly.pdbx_strand_id
1 'polypeptide(L)'
;MRDGSGLIDLASVADEDGFIQRLKPLPSAVGTADVLLSFSPCLPFSQPEDFSNTDCTDVAACVIIRIHQDNRFISQYLNYGRHEGNKFSYNESKKTLTVSYSMFPDSEPQTVVHYQCSPNHSITHSQSFSADGPLQMWVESPCACPNACALVDVGPGTIFLIILCLSVTAYFIIGHSASLR
;
A
#
# COMPACT_ATOMS: atom_id res chain seq x y z
N MET A 1 -4.47 -2.45 12.32
CA MET A 1 -4.31 -3.15 13.62
C MET A 1 -5.33 -2.57 14.61
N ARG A 2 -5.91 -3.37 15.51
CA ARG A 2 -7.04 -2.96 16.39
C ARG A 2 -6.71 -3.15 17.89
N ASP A 3 -5.43 -3.15 18.23
CA ASP A 3 -4.83 -3.32 19.56
C ASP A 3 -4.93 -2.05 20.45
N GLY A 4 -5.76 -1.07 20.07
CA GLY A 4 -5.96 0.17 20.84
C GLY A 4 -4.91 1.25 20.61
N SER A 5 -3.89 1.00 19.77
CA SER A 5 -2.85 1.96 19.35
C SER A 5 -3.28 2.87 18.19
N GLY A 6 -4.49 2.66 17.66
CA GLY A 6 -5.08 3.40 16.53
C GLY A 6 -5.05 2.62 15.21
N LEU A 7 -5.82 3.07 14.23
CA LEU A 7 -5.89 2.42 12.91
C LEU A 7 -4.87 3.07 11.96
N ILE A 8 -4.01 2.25 11.37
CA ILE A 8 -3.17 2.63 10.23
C ILE A 8 -3.80 1.99 8.99
N ASP A 9 -4.18 2.82 8.03
CA ASP A 9 -4.78 2.37 6.76
C ASP A 9 -3.70 2.29 5.68
N LEU A 10 -3.32 1.06 5.31
CA LEU A 10 -2.31 0.84 4.27
C LEU A 10 -2.82 1.15 2.86
N ALA A 11 -4.13 1.29 2.65
CA ALA A 11 -4.67 1.70 1.35
C ALA A 11 -4.31 3.15 1.05
N SER A 12 -4.31 4.00 2.08
CA SER A 12 -3.99 5.43 1.97
C SER A 12 -2.52 5.75 1.67
N VAL A 13 -1.63 4.76 1.69
CA VAL A 13 -0.22 4.91 1.29
C VAL A 13 0.08 4.35 -0.10
N ALA A 14 -0.90 3.69 -0.73
CA ALA A 14 -0.79 3.17 -2.08
C ALA A 14 -1.41 4.13 -3.11
N ASP A 15 -1.09 3.94 -4.38
CA ASP A 15 -1.73 4.62 -5.49
C ASP A 15 -3.18 4.11 -5.74
N GLU A 16 -3.86 4.70 -6.72
CA GLU A 16 -5.25 4.35 -7.06
C GLU A 16 -5.44 2.88 -7.46
N ASP A 17 -4.38 2.25 -7.98
CA ASP A 17 -4.39 0.83 -8.34
C ASP A 17 -3.95 -0.08 -7.18
N GLY A 18 -3.66 0.50 -6.01
CA GLY A 18 -3.22 -0.22 -4.82
C GLY A 18 -1.72 -0.52 -4.78
N PHE A 19 -0.88 0.07 -5.63
CA PHE A 19 0.57 -0.15 -5.64
C PHE A 19 1.32 0.95 -4.89
N ILE A 20 2.38 0.57 -4.18
CA ILE A 20 3.38 1.54 -3.70
C ILE A 20 4.50 1.68 -4.74
N GLN A 21 4.83 0.57 -5.41
CA GLN A 21 5.80 0.56 -6.50
C GLN A 21 5.28 -0.33 -7.61
N ARG A 22 5.33 0.15 -8.85
CA ARG A 22 5.02 -0.66 -10.04
C ARG A 22 6.19 -0.58 -11.00
N LEU A 23 6.74 -1.75 -11.34
CA LEU A 23 7.89 -1.88 -12.26
C LEU A 23 9.06 -0.94 -11.91
N LYS A 24 9.31 -0.71 -10.62
CA LYS A 24 10.37 0.18 -10.16
C LYS A 24 11.72 -0.50 -10.33
N PRO A 25 12.70 0.14 -11.01
CA PRO A 25 14.04 -0.43 -11.12
C PRO A 25 14.70 -0.60 -9.76
N LEU A 26 15.25 -1.79 -9.51
CA LEU A 26 16.14 -2.07 -8.39
C LEU A 26 17.59 -1.84 -8.84
N PRO A 27 18.46 -1.32 -7.97
CA PRO A 27 19.89 -1.24 -8.25
C PRO A 27 20.45 -2.66 -8.45
N SER A 28 20.74 -3.01 -9.72
CA SER A 28 21.27 -4.31 -10.11
C SER A 28 22.80 -4.28 -10.12
N ALA A 29 23.42 -5.31 -9.54
CA ALA A 29 24.88 -5.52 -9.62
C ALA A 29 25.32 -6.16 -10.95
N VAL A 30 24.38 -6.61 -11.79
CA VAL A 30 24.66 -7.46 -12.96
C VAL A 30 24.31 -6.72 -14.25
N GLY A 31 25.33 -6.27 -14.98
CA GLY A 31 25.25 -5.30 -16.08
C GLY A 31 24.54 -5.72 -17.38
N THR A 32 23.76 -6.82 -17.38
CA THR A 32 22.99 -7.28 -18.56
C THR A 32 21.53 -7.59 -18.26
N ALA A 33 21.07 -7.37 -17.03
CA ALA A 33 19.70 -7.64 -16.63
C ALA A 33 19.06 -6.44 -15.92
N ASP A 34 17.85 -6.07 -16.36
CA ASP A 34 17.02 -5.10 -15.65
C ASP A 34 16.24 -5.84 -14.56
N VAL A 35 16.40 -5.40 -13.32
CA VAL A 35 15.65 -5.94 -12.17
C VAL A 35 14.58 -4.91 -11.80
N LEU A 36 13.32 -5.31 -11.86
CA LEU A 36 12.17 -4.46 -11.56
C LEU A 36 11.38 -5.04 -10.38
N LEU A 37 10.79 -4.16 -9.58
CA LEU A 37 9.93 -4.51 -8.45
C LEU A 37 8.52 -3.97 -8.67
N SER A 38 7.53 -4.83 -8.44
CA SER A 38 6.14 -4.43 -8.22
C SER A 38 5.71 -4.85 -6.82
N PHE A 39 5.11 -3.93 -6.07
CA PHE A 39 4.64 -4.16 -4.71
C PHE A 39 3.31 -3.45 -4.45
N SER A 40 2.35 -4.22 -3.94
CA SER A 40 1.01 -3.76 -3.51
C SER A 40 0.77 -4.23 -2.08
N PRO A 41 0.54 -3.31 -1.12
CA PRO A 41 0.37 -3.67 0.28
C PRO A 41 -1.01 -4.21 0.65
N CYS A 42 -2.04 -3.93 -0.18
CA CYS A 42 -3.44 -4.20 0.19
C CYS A 42 -4.13 -5.21 -0.72
N LEU A 43 -3.84 -5.16 -2.02
CA LEU A 43 -4.52 -6.00 -3.02
C LEU A 43 -3.54 -7.00 -3.60
N PRO A 44 -3.89 -8.29 -3.70
CA PRO A 44 -3.08 -9.22 -4.47
C PRO A 44 -3.09 -8.83 -5.94
N PHE A 45 -1.98 -9.08 -6.63
CA PHE A 45 -1.88 -8.92 -8.07
C PHE A 45 -1.16 -10.11 -8.71
N SER A 46 -1.23 -10.19 -10.04
CA SER A 46 -0.48 -11.17 -10.83
C SER A 46 0.39 -10.46 -11.86
N GLN A 47 1.55 -11.03 -12.16
CA GLN A 47 2.49 -10.47 -13.13
C GLN A 47 3.08 -11.57 -14.03
N PRO A 48 3.01 -11.43 -15.36
CA PRO A 48 2.31 -10.38 -16.10
C PRO A 48 0.79 -10.50 -15.97
N GLU A 49 0.07 -9.40 -16.15
CA GLU A 49 -1.38 -9.33 -15.95
C GLU A 49 -2.15 -10.32 -16.84
N ASP A 50 -1.64 -10.54 -18.06
CA ASP A 50 -2.28 -11.40 -19.07
C ASP A 50 -2.01 -12.91 -18.88
N PHE A 51 -1.08 -13.29 -17.99
CA PHE A 51 -0.69 -14.70 -17.80
C PHE A 51 -0.55 -15.06 -16.32
N SER A 52 -1.47 -15.90 -15.83
CA SER A 52 -1.50 -16.39 -14.45
C SER A 52 -0.67 -17.66 -14.20
N ASN A 53 0.28 -17.98 -15.10
CA ASN A 53 1.13 -19.17 -15.00
C ASN A 53 2.58 -18.82 -14.62
N THR A 54 2.77 -17.77 -13.83
CA THR A 54 4.08 -17.39 -13.29
C THR A 54 4.08 -17.54 -11.77
N ASP A 55 5.28 -17.52 -11.18
CA ASP A 55 5.42 -17.55 -9.72
C ASP A 55 4.76 -16.32 -9.07
N CYS A 56 4.66 -15.21 -9.79
CA CYS A 56 3.96 -14.00 -9.37
C CYS A 56 2.46 -14.05 -9.68
N THR A 57 1.76 -15.06 -9.18
CA THR A 57 0.30 -15.13 -9.24
C THR A 57 -0.29 -14.98 -7.85
N ASP A 58 -1.20 -14.02 -7.66
CA ASP A 58 -1.82 -13.71 -6.36
C ASP A 58 -0.77 -13.36 -5.27
N VAL A 59 0.10 -12.41 -5.59
CA VAL A 59 1.24 -11.99 -4.74
C VAL A 59 1.09 -10.55 -4.25
N ALA A 60 1.82 -10.23 -3.18
CA ALA A 60 1.99 -8.87 -2.65
C ALA A 60 3.23 -8.19 -3.22
N ALA A 61 4.29 -8.97 -3.52
CA ALA A 61 5.54 -8.50 -4.08
C ALA A 61 6.03 -9.41 -5.20
N CYS A 62 6.44 -8.83 -6.32
CA CYS A 62 7.01 -9.55 -7.46
C CYS A 62 8.30 -8.87 -7.92
N VAL A 63 9.38 -9.66 -8.03
CA VAL A 63 10.62 -9.22 -8.67
C VAL A 63 10.69 -9.79 -10.09
N ILE A 64 10.97 -8.92 -11.04
CA ILE A 64 11.00 -9.23 -12.46
C ILE A 64 12.41 -9.02 -12.95
N ILE A 65 13.04 -10.08 -13.44
CA ILE A 65 14.38 -10.04 -14.03
C ILE A 65 14.23 -10.12 -15.54
N ARG A 66 14.60 -9.06 -16.25
CA ARG A 66 14.61 -9.01 -17.71
C ARG A 66 16.03 -9.19 -18.21
N ILE A 67 16.30 -10.33 -18.82
CA ILE A 67 17.61 -10.65 -19.38
C ILE A 67 17.58 -10.33 -20.88
N HIS A 68 18.55 -9.53 -21.33
CA HIS A 68 18.71 -9.19 -22.74
C HIS A 68 19.55 -10.28 -23.44
N GLN A 69 18.94 -11.03 -24.37
CA GLN A 69 19.60 -12.03 -25.20
C GLN A 69 19.17 -11.88 -26.66
N ASP A 70 20.13 -11.66 -27.57
CA ASP A 70 19.93 -11.71 -29.03
C ASP A 70 18.67 -10.98 -29.54
N ASN A 71 18.48 -9.72 -29.12
CA ASN A 71 17.36 -8.86 -29.51
C ASN A 71 15.97 -9.30 -28.99
N ARG A 72 15.93 -10.24 -28.04
CA ARG A 72 14.74 -10.66 -27.28
C ARG A 72 14.96 -10.44 -25.78
N PHE A 73 13.86 -10.24 -25.07
CA PHE A 73 13.85 -10.18 -23.61
C PHE A 73 13.26 -11.47 -23.05
N ILE A 74 13.98 -12.10 -22.13
CA ILE A 74 13.46 -13.19 -21.31
C ILE A 74 13.16 -12.61 -19.94
N SER A 75 11.87 -12.62 -19.58
CA SER A 75 11.41 -12.16 -18.26
C SER A 75 11.26 -13.35 -17.34
N GLN A 76 11.94 -13.31 -16.21
CA GLN A 76 11.71 -14.21 -15.07
C GLN A 76 10.93 -13.45 -14.01
N TYR A 77 9.95 -14.13 -13.42
CA TYR A 77 9.08 -13.57 -12.38
C TYR A 77 9.30 -14.35 -11.11
N LEU A 78 9.71 -13.68 -10.05
CA LEU A 78 10.04 -14.29 -8.77
C LEU A 78 9.07 -13.78 -7.71
N ASN A 79 8.40 -14.70 -7.04
CA ASN A 79 7.52 -14.39 -5.92
C ASN A 79 8.34 -13.91 -4.72
N TYR A 80 8.17 -12.65 -4.33
CA TYR A 80 8.87 -12.03 -3.20
C TYR A 80 7.96 -11.82 -1.98
N GLY A 81 6.76 -12.39 -2.00
CA GLY A 81 5.86 -12.37 -0.86
C GLY A 81 4.40 -12.42 -1.27
N ARG A 82 3.60 -13.16 -0.50
CA ARG A 82 2.14 -13.20 -0.58
C ARG A 82 1.51 -12.43 0.56
N HIS A 83 0.25 -12.01 0.38
CA HIS A 83 -0.56 -11.45 1.46
C HIS A 83 -0.90 -12.50 2.51
N GLU A 84 -1.10 -13.74 2.08
CA GLU A 84 -1.34 -14.86 2.98
C GLU A 84 -0.12 -15.11 3.90
N GLY A 85 -0.37 -15.20 5.21
CA GLY A 85 0.68 -15.45 6.19
C GLY A 85 1.56 -14.25 6.53
N ASN A 86 1.17 -13.04 6.11
CA ASN A 86 1.88 -11.82 6.47
C ASN A 86 1.92 -11.58 7.99
N LYS A 87 3.02 -11.01 8.47
CA LYS A 87 3.24 -10.72 9.89
C LYS A 87 3.34 -9.23 10.12
N PHE A 88 2.56 -8.73 11.07
CA PHE A 88 2.54 -7.33 11.47
C PHE A 88 3.24 -7.17 12.82
N SER A 89 4.12 -6.17 12.91
CA SER A 89 4.78 -5.80 14.16
C SER A 89 4.83 -4.28 14.25
N TYR A 90 4.29 -3.74 15.35
CA TYR A 90 4.30 -2.30 15.57
C TYR A 90 5.31 -1.94 16.66
N ASN A 91 6.18 -0.97 16.34
CA ASN A 91 7.13 -0.42 17.29
C ASN A 91 6.67 0.98 17.71
N GLU A 92 6.17 1.08 18.95
CA GLU A 92 5.63 2.31 19.52
C GLU A 92 6.71 3.39 19.70
N SER A 93 7.94 3.01 20.08
CA SER A 93 9.05 3.95 20.29
C SER A 93 9.52 4.60 18.99
N LYS A 94 9.51 3.85 17.89
CA LYS A 94 9.90 4.33 16.55
C LYS A 94 8.71 4.81 15.73
N LYS A 95 7.47 4.63 16.22
CA LYS A 95 6.23 4.86 15.48
C LYS A 95 6.26 4.21 14.09
N THR A 96 6.69 2.95 14.05
CA THR A 96 6.90 2.21 12.80
C THR A 96 6.09 0.92 12.80
N LEU A 97 5.22 0.76 11.80
CA LEU A 97 4.57 -0.51 11.49
C LEU A 97 5.45 -1.29 10.52
N THR A 98 5.83 -2.50 10.88
CA THR A 98 6.59 -3.41 10.04
C THR A 98 5.66 -4.54 9.57
N VAL A 99 5.62 -4.75 8.25
CA VAL A 99 4.88 -5.84 7.62
C VAL A 99 5.86 -6.74 6.90
N SER A 100 5.85 -8.02 7.23
CA SER A 100 6.73 -9.03 6.63
C SER A 100 5.92 -9.97 5.75
N TYR A 101 6.35 -10.14 4.51
CA TYR A 101 5.71 -10.95 3.48
C TYR A 101 6.61 -12.14 3.15
N SER A 102 6.04 -13.34 3.21
CA SER A 102 6.72 -14.61 2.96
C SER A 102 6.24 -15.24 1.64
N MET A 103 7.09 -16.03 1.00
CA MET A 103 6.71 -16.76 -0.22
C MET A 103 5.68 -17.86 0.11
N PHE A 104 5.90 -18.54 1.23
CA PHE A 104 5.03 -19.59 1.76
C PHE A 104 4.70 -19.29 3.24
N PRO A 105 3.59 -19.83 3.76
CA PRO A 105 3.33 -19.83 5.20
C PRO A 105 4.54 -20.39 5.96
N ASP A 106 4.95 -19.69 7.02
CA ASP A 106 6.08 -20.04 7.89
C ASP A 106 7.49 -20.00 7.28
N SER A 107 7.66 -19.61 6.01
CA SER A 107 8.99 -19.34 5.45
C SER A 107 9.56 -18.03 5.98
N GLU A 108 10.89 -17.89 5.88
CA GLU A 108 11.54 -16.59 6.07
C GLU A 108 10.92 -15.55 5.13
N PRO A 109 10.75 -14.30 5.61
CA PRO A 109 10.17 -13.24 4.80
C PRO A 109 11.12 -12.90 3.66
N GLN A 110 10.55 -12.68 2.48
CA GLN A 110 11.29 -12.25 1.28
C GLN A 110 11.16 -10.74 1.06
N THR A 111 10.11 -10.12 1.60
CA THR A 111 9.92 -8.67 1.60
C THR A 111 9.54 -8.20 3.00
N VAL A 112 10.19 -7.14 3.47
CA VAL A 112 9.88 -6.46 4.73
C VAL A 112 9.66 -4.98 4.43
N VAL A 113 8.51 -4.48 4.86
CA VAL A 113 8.10 -3.09 4.63
C VAL A 113 7.92 -2.38 5.96
N HIS A 114 8.61 -1.25 6.10
CA HIS A 114 8.57 -0.38 7.27
C HIS A 114 7.78 0.89 6.95
N TYR A 115 6.58 0.98 7.49
CA TYR A 115 5.74 2.17 7.44
C TYR A 115 6.05 3.05 8.64
N GLN A 116 6.74 4.16 8.40
CA GLN A 116 7.14 5.10 9.44
C GLN A 116 6.20 6.30 9.44
N CYS A 117 5.61 6.58 10.60
CA CYS A 117 4.83 7.79 10.80
C CYS A 117 5.73 9.01 10.65
N SER A 118 5.39 9.89 9.70
CA SER A 118 6.07 11.16 9.47
C SER A 118 5.05 12.29 9.43
N PRO A 119 5.24 13.39 10.17
CA PRO A 119 4.32 14.52 10.13
C PRO A 119 4.42 15.32 8.81
N ASN A 120 5.38 14.99 7.94
CA ASN A 120 5.50 15.63 6.64
C ASN A 120 4.34 15.24 5.73
N HIS A 121 3.85 16.18 4.92
CA HIS A 121 2.73 15.93 4.02
C HIS A 121 3.11 15.10 2.79
N SER A 122 4.41 14.91 2.53
CA SER A 122 4.91 14.12 1.40
C SER A 122 5.12 12.66 1.79
N ILE A 123 4.73 11.74 0.90
CA ILE A 123 5.06 10.33 1.01
C ILE A 123 6.45 10.11 0.39
N THR A 124 7.36 9.47 1.13
CA THR A 124 8.68 9.09 0.62
C THR A 124 8.84 7.58 0.63
N HIS A 125 9.53 7.07 -0.39
CA HIS A 125 9.80 5.65 -0.56
C HIS A 125 11.29 5.45 -0.77
N SER A 126 11.86 4.49 -0.05
CA SER A 126 13.20 3.99 -0.31
C SER A 126 13.21 2.47 -0.22
N GLN A 127 14.12 1.85 -0.95
CA GLN A 127 14.31 0.40 -0.88
C GLN A 127 15.80 0.05 -0.80
N SER A 128 16.07 -1.06 -0.12
CA SER A 128 17.37 -1.70 -0.11
C SER A 128 17.19 -3.12 -0.61
N PHE A 129 17.99 -3.48 -1.61
CA PHE A 129 18.02 -4.81 -2.19
C PHE A 129 19.38 -5.45 -1.90
N SER A 130 19.37 -6.63 -1.32
CA SER A 130 20.55 -7.45 -1.04
C SER A 130 20.31 -8.85 -1.56
N ALA A 131 21.33 -9.49 -2.14
CA ALA A 131 21.21 -10.86 -2.63
C ALA A 131 21.06 -11.89 -1.48
N ASP A 132 21.58 -11.56 -0.29
CA ASP A 132 21.65 -12.46 0.86
C ASP A 132 20.57 -12.19 1.93
N GLY A 133 19.54 -11.41 1.61
CA GLY A 133 18.51 -11.04 2.60
C GLY A 133 17.20 -10.58 1.98
N PRO A 134 16.17 -10.33 2.81
CA PRO A 134 14.89 -9.86 2.32
C PRO A 134 15.02 -8.49 1.65
N LEU A 135 14.17 -8.25 0.66
CA LEU A 135 13.91 -6.93 0.13
C LEU A 135 13.38 -6.04 1.27
N GLN A 136 14.07 -4.93 1.54
CA GLN A 136 13.68 -3.98 2.57
C GLN A 136 13.11 -2.73 1.92
N MET A 137 11.93 -2.29 2.37
CA MET A 137 11.28 -1.09 1.88
C MET A 137 10.92 -0.18 3.06
N TRP A 138 11.14 1.13 2.90
CA TRP A 138 10.73 2.14 3.86
C TRP A 138 9.74 3.08 3.20
N VAL A 139 8.62 3.31 3.89
CA VAL A 139 7.55 4.20 3.49
C VAL A 139 7.34 5.19 4.62
N GLU A 140 7.76 6.43 4.41
CA GLU A 140 7.42 7.50 5.34
C GLU A 140 6.16 8.20 4.84
N SER A 141 5.15 8.28 5.69
CA SER A 141 3.88 8.89 5.32
C SER A 141 3.16 9.45 6.53
N PRO A 142 2.40 10.55 6.39
CA PRO A 142 1.48 10.98 7.43
C PRO A 142 0.39 9.92 7.68
N CYS A 143 0.06 9.11 6.67
CA CYS A 143 -0.93 8.05 6.78
C CYS A 143 -0.43 6.80 7.52
N ALA A 144 0.88 6.67 7.70
CA ALA A 144 1.45 5.67 8.60
C ALA A 144 1.28 6.06 10.09
N CYS A 145 0.86 7.29 10.37
CA CYS A 145 0.51 7.71 11.73
C CYS A 145 -0.88 7.18 12.11
N PRO A 146 -1.04 6.63 13.34
CA PRO A 146 -2.33 6.12 13.78
C PRO A 146 -3.43 7.17 13.67
N ASN A 147 -4.56 6.78 13.04
CA ASN A 147 -5.77 7.58 12.83
C ASN A 147 -5.62 8.84 11.94
N ALA A 148 -4.46 9.08 11.32
CA ALA A 148 -4.24 10.29 10.54
C ALA A 148 -4.98 10.29 9.19
N CYS A 149 -4.97 9.16 8.49
CA CYS A 149 -5.64 8.98 7.19
C CYS A 149 -6.80 7.99 7.24
N ALA A 150 -7.26 7.65 8.45
CA ALA A 150 -8.50 6.92 8.58
C ALA A 150 -9.61 7.78 7.95
N LEU A 151 -10.20 7.30 6.86
CA LEU A 151 -11.47 7.82 6.39
C LEU A 151 -12.41 7.82 7.59
N VAL A 152 -12.81 9.01 8.04
CA VAL A 152 -13.84 9.13 9.07
C VAL A 152 -15.08 8.49 8.46
N ASP A 153 -15.37 7.27 8.88
CA ASP A 153 -16.55 6.55 8.46
C ASP A 153 -17.76 7.32 9.01
N VAL A 154 -18.26 8.27 8.22
CA VAL A 154 -19.46 9.02 8.52
C VAL A 154 -20.62 8.06 8.41
N GLY A 155 -20.87 7.32 9.49
CA GLY A 155 -21.91 6.31 9.52
C GLY A 155 -23.24 6.87 9.00
N PRO A 156 -24.13 6.03 8.47
CA PRO A 156 -25.35 6.48 7.81
C PRO A 156 -26.19 7.43 8.67
N GLY A 157 -26.17 7.28 10.01
CA GLY A 157 -26.82 8.21 10.93
C GLY A 157 -26.28 9.65 10.88
N THR A 158 -24.96 9.83 10.72
CA THR A 158 -24.33 11.15 10.56
C THR A 158 -24.71 11.79 9.22
N ILE A 159 -24.82 10.98 8.16
CA ILE A 159 -25.29 11.43 6.84
C ILE A 159 -26.75 11.92 6.94
N PHE A 160 -27.63 11.16 7.60
CA PHE A 160 -29.03 11.57 7.81
C PHE A 160 -29.13 12.87 8.60
N LEU A 161 -28.33 13.04 9.66
CA LEU A 161 -28.30 14.28 10.44
C LEU A 161 -27.83 15.49 9.62
N ILE A 162 -26.79 15.32 8.80
CA ILE A 162 -26.30 16.40 7.92
C ILE A 162 -27.40 16.81 6.93
N ILE A 163 -28.05 15.85 6.28
CA ILE A 163 -29.16 16.11 5.34
C ILE A 163 -30.31 16.82 6.05
N LEU A 164 -30.68 16.38 7.26
CA LEU A 164 -31.75 16.99 8.04
C LEU A 164 -31.40 18.44 8.40
N CYS A 165 -30.20 18.71 8.90
CA CYS A 165 -29.73 20.07 9.20
C CYS A 165 -29.75 20.98 7.97
N LEU A 166 -29.29 20.49 6.81
CA LEU A 166 -29.32 21.22 5.54
C LEU A 166 -30.76 21.50 5.06
N SER A 167 -31.67 20.54 5.23
CA SER A 167 -33.08 20.71 4.85
C SER A 167 -33.81 21.72 5.74
N VAL A 168 -33.55 21.71 7.06
CA VAL A 168 -34.13 22.67 8.01
C VAL A 168 -33.63 24.08 7.74
N THR A 169 -32.31 24.24 7.54
CA THR A 169 -31.72 25.55 7.20
C THR A 169 -32.26 26.08 5.87
N ALA A 170 -32.38 25.24 4.83
CA ALA A 170 -33.01 25.64 3.57
C ALA A 170 -34.48 26.04 3.76
N TYR A 171 -35.25 25.30 4.56
CA TYR A 171 -36.64 25.63 4.88
C TYR A 171 -36.76 26.99 5.58
N PHE A 172 -35.90 27.28 6.54
CA PHE A 172 -35.91 28.58 7.22
C PHE A 172 -35.51 29.74 6.28
N ILE A 173 -34.51 29.57 5.42
CA ILE A 173 -34.07 30.62 4.49
C ILE A 173 -35.12 30.89 3.39
N ILE A 174 -35.70 29.85 2.81
CA ILE A 174 -36.73 29.96 1.76
C ILE A 174 -38.06 30.42 2.38
N GLY A 175 -38.40 29.92 3.58
CA GLY A 175 -39.59 30.36 4.33
C GLY A 175 -39.52 31.83 4.76
N HIS A 176 -38.35 32.32 5.16
CA HIS A 176 -38.16 33.75 5.47
C HIS A 176 -38.30 34.65 4.24
N SER A 177 -37.83 34.20 3.07
CA SER A 177 -37.95 34.97 1.83
C SER A 177 -39.35 34.92 1.20
N ALA A 178 -40.16 33.92 1.54
CA ALA A 178 -41.58 33.84 1.16
C ALA A 178 -42.50 34.62 2.11
N SER A 179 -42.13 34.81 3.39
CA SER A 179 -42.95 35.51 4.39
C SER A 179 -42.79 37.04 4.38
N LEU A 180 -41.84 37.58 3.61
CA LEU A 180 -41.53 39.02 3.54
C LEU A 180 -42.06 39.70 2.25
N ARG A 181 -43.05 39.09 1.57
CA ARG A 181 -43.67 39.60 0.34
C ARG A 181 -45.16 39.84 0.50
#